data_AF-A0A1G5E719-F1
#
_entry.id   AF-A0A1G5E719-F1
#
_cell.length_a   1.000
_cell.length_b   1.000
_cell.length_c   1.000
_cell.angle_alpha   90.00
_cell.angle_beta   90.00
_cell.angle_gamma   90.00
#
_symmetry.space_group_name_H-M   'P 1'
#
loop_
_entity.id
_entity.type
_entity.pdbx_description
1 polymer ?
#
loop_
_entity_poly.entity_id
_entity_poly.type
_entity_poly.pdbx_seq_one_letter_code
_entity_poly.pdbx_strand_id
1 'polypeptide(L)'
;MINVIKDNMPTNGLQRFLIFCGVAIFLMWSGRIFQGLIQGTVPEGLDNCTTLVIQAMDLGFIVPACFVVTYLLKTKNKLGYILGPVIIVKAATLVTAVLAMAICMRINVAGGSLVEIIIFGIMTLLSYYYFIITMKKLKTCVI
;
A
#
# COMPACT_ATOMS: atom_id res chain seq x y z
N MET A 1 -22.70 -16.73 4.78
CA MET A 1 -21.34 -16.24 5.06
C MET A 1 -20.99 -14.96 4.28
N ILE A 2 -20.83 -14.98 2.95
CA ILE A 2 -20.42 -13.79 2.16
C ILE A 2 -21.38 -12.59 2.29
N ASN A 3 -22.69 -12.82 2.35
CA ASN A 3 -23.68 -11.75 2.52
C ASN A 3 -23.56 -11.04 3.88
N VAL A 4 -23.13 -11.74 4.93
CA VAL A 4 -22.96 -11.17 6.28
C VAL A 4 -21.72 -10.25 6.32
N ILE A 5 -20.64 -10.64 5.62
CA ILE A 5 -19.43 -9.82 5.46
C ILE A 5 -19.75 -8.54 4.67
N LYS A 6 -20.59 -8.68 3.63
CA LYS A 6 -21.00 -7.58 2.76
C LYS A 6 -21.66 -6.43 3.52
N ASP A 7 -22.55 -6.76 4.47
CA ASP A 7 -23.35 -5.77 5.18
C ASP A 7 -22.59 -5.06 6.31
N ASN A 8 -21.52 -5.69 6.82
CA ASN A 8 -20.78 -5.16 7.96
C ASN A 8 -19.47 -4.44 7.58
N MET A 9 -18.81 -4.82 6.48
CA MET A 9 -17.48 -4.28 6.14
C MET A 9 -17.51 -2.76 5.84
N PRO A 10 -16.56 -1.96 6.37
CA PRO A 10 -16.50 -0.51 6.14
C PRO A 10 -15.94 -0.19 4.75
N THR A 11 -16.70 -0.52 3.71
CA THR A 11 -16.23 -0.48 2.32
C THR A 11 -15.84 0.91 1.83
N ASN A 12 -16.59 1.96 2.21
CA ASN A 12 -16.34 3.32 1.73
C ASN A 12 -14.99 3.88 2.21
N GLY A 13 -14.64 3.67 3.48
CA GLY A 13 -13.35 4.12 4.04
C GLY A 13 -12.19 3.32 3.44
N LEU A 14 -12.36 1.99 3.36
CA LEU A 14 -11.37 1.09 2.79
C LEU A 14 -11.07 1.44 1.31
N GLN A 15 -12.10 1.73 0.50
CA GLN A 15 -11.93 2.16 -0.88
C GLN A 15 -11.10 3.44 -0.99
N ARG A 16 -11.40 4.45 -0.18
CA ARG A 16 -10.65 5.72 -0.20
C ARG A 16 -9.19 5.51 0.20
N PHE A 17 -8.95 4.68 1.21
CA PHE A 17 -7.60 4.31 1.63
C PHE A 17 -6.82 3.59 0.53
N LEU A 18 -7.44 2.60 -0.14
CA LEU A 18 -6.78 1.87 -1.23
C LEU A 18 -6.48 2.77 -2.43
N ILE A 19 -7.38 3.68 -2.79
CA ILE A 19 -7.11 4.68 -3.84
C ILE A 19 -5.94 5.57 -3.43
N PHE A 20 -5.95 6.09 -2.21
CA PHE A 20 -4.87 6.92 -1.69
C PHE A 20 -3.52 6.20 -1.76
N CYS A 21 -3.44 4.96 -1.26
CA CYS A 21 -2.22 4.16 -1.31
C CYS A 21 -1.77 3.90 -2.75
N GLY A 22 -2.67 3.49 -3.63
CA GLY A 22 -2.35 3.21 -5.04
C GLY A 22 -1.80 4.45 -5.76
N VAL A 23 -2.43 5.61 -5.57
CA VAL A 23 -1.98 6.88 -6.18
C VAL A 23 -0.67 7.35 -5.58
N ALA A 24 -0.52 7.34 -4.25
CA ALA A 24 0.70 7.77 -3.57
C ALA A 24 1.91 6.94 -4.03
N ILE A 25 1.79 5.62 -3.98
CA ILE A 25 2.83 4.68 -4.41
C ILE A 25 3.15 4.88 -5.89
N PHE A 26 2.14 4.99 -6.75
CA PHE A 26 2.34 5.20 -8.18
C PHE A 26 3.15 6.47 -8.47
N LEU A 27 2.77 7.60 -7.86
CA LEU A 27 3.43 8.88 -8.09
C LEU A 27 4.87 8.88 -7.53
N MET A 28 5.08 8.33 -6.33
CA MET A 28 6.40 8.28 -5.71
C MET A 28 7.38 7.42 -6.52
N TRP A 29 6.98 6.19 -6.86
CA TRP A 29 7.86 5.26 -7.58
C TRP A 29 8.06 5.66 -9.04
N SER A 30 7.03 6.15 -9.71
CA SER A 30 7.19 6.70 -11.07
C SER A 30 8.08 7.93 -11.06
N GLY A 31 7.94 8.82 -10.07
CA GLY A 31 8.79 10.00 -9.91
C GLY A 31 10.27 9.63 -9.80
N ARG A 32 10.60 8.65 -8.96
CA ARG A 32 11.97 8.15 -8.80
C ARG A 32 12.56 7.57 -10.09
N ILE A 33 11.77 6.81 -10.85
CA ILE A 33 12.19 6.21 -12.12
C ILE A 33 12.37 7.28 -13.20
N PHE A 34 11.36 8.15 -13.37
CA PHE A 34 11.39 9.20 -14.39
C PHE A 34 12.46 10.25 -14.14
N GLN A 35 12.73 10.62 -12.88
CA GLN A 35 13.80 11.55 -12.57
C GLN A 35 15.18 11.01 -12.98
N GLY A 36 15.49 9.74 -12.69
CA GLY A 36 16.72 9.11 -13.15
C GLY A 36 16.82 9.06 -14.68
N LEU A 37 15.72 8.72 -15.36
CA LEU A 37 15.66 8.70 -16.83
C LEU A 37 15.91 10.08 -17.46
N ILE A 38 15.27 11.14 -16.92
CA ILE A 38 15.39 12.50 -17.45
C ILE A 38 16.78 13.09 -17.19
N GLN A 39 17.35 12.82 -16.01
CA GLN A 39 18.67 13.33 -15.63
C GLN A 39 19.82 12.51 -16.22
N GLY A 40 19.54 11.34 -16.81
CA GLY A 40 20.56 10.41 -17.28
C GLY A 40 21.41 9.84 -16.13
N THR A 41 20.88 9.86 -14.91
CA THR A 41 21.54 9.40 -13.69
C THR A 41 20.99 8.07 -13.23
N VAL A 42 21.75 7.36 -12.40
CA VAL A 42 21.28 6.16 -11.74
C VAL A 42 20.08 6.53 -10.85
N PRO A 43 18.91 5.89 -11.01
CA PRO A 43 17.76 6.13 -10.15
C PRO A 43 18.14 5.91 -8.67
N GLU A 44 17.69 6.81 -7.82
CA GLU A 44 17.94 6.74 -6.39
C GLU A 44 17.47 5.38 -5.82
N GLY A 45 18.27 4.72 -4.99
CA GLY A 45 17.96 3.40 -4.43
C GLY A 45 18.30 2.22 -5.33
N LEU A 46 18.90 2.45 -6.50
CA LEU A 46 19.52 1.39 -7.31
C LEU A 46 20.96 1.08 -6.84
N ASP A 47 21.55 1.88 -5.96
CA ASP A 47 22.94 1.81 -5.43
C ASP A 47 23.68 0.48 -5.64
N ASN A 48 23.45 -0.52 -4.78
CA ASN A 48 24.10 -1.85 -4.82
C ASN A 48 23.27 -2.91 -5.54
N CYS A 49 22.11 -2.54 -6.08
CA CYS A 49 21.16 -3.45 -6.67
C CYS A 49 21.19 -3.33 -8.19
N THR A 50 21.03 -4.45 -8.89
CA THR A 50 20.90 -4.41 -10.35
C THR A 50 19.50 -3.96 -10.80
N THR A 51 18.52 -3.94 -9.89
CA THR A 51 17.12 -3.57 -10.18
C THR A 51 16.46 -2.85 -9.00
N LEU A 52 15.52 -1.94 -9.28
CA LEU A 52 14.58 -1.38 -8.31
C LEU A 52 13.43 -2.38 -8.04
N VAL A 53 13.76 -3.55 -7.50
CA VAL A 53 12.81 -4.68 -7.41
C VAL A 53 11.56 -4.33 -6.59
N ILE A 54 11.72 -3.56 -5.51
CA ILE A 54 10.60 -3.16 -4.63
C ILE A 54 9.63 -2.25 -5.39
N GLN A 55 10.16 -1.22 -6.05
CA GLN A 55 9.37 -0.27 -6.82
C GLN A 55 8.71 -0.94 -8.04
N ALA A 56 9.41 -1.86 -8.70
CA ALA A 56 8.87 -2.63 -9.82
C ALA A 56 7.71 -3.55 -9.37
N MET A 57 7.86 -4.25 -8.24
CA MET A 57 6.79 -5.07 -7.67
C MET A 57 5.59 -4.23 -7.24
N ASP A 58 5.83 -3.07 -6.65
CA ASP A 58 4.77 -2.17 -6.22
C ASP A 58 3.96 -1.63 -7.40
N LEU A 59 4.63 -1.16 -8.45
CA LEU A 59 3.98 -0.66 -9.67
C LEU A 59 3.31 -1.77 -10.48
N GLY A 60 3.92 -2.96 -10.53
CA GLY A 60 3.41 -4.09 -11.32
C GLY A 60 2.25 -4.84 -10.67
N PHE A 61 2.19 -4.90 -9.33
CA PHE A 61 1.18 -5.70 -8.61
C PHE A 61 0.40 -4.92 -7.57
N ILE A 62 1.06 -4.19 -6.67
CA ILE A 62 0.40 -3.57 -5.52
C ILE A 62 -0.55 -2.45 -5.97
N VAL A 63 -0.06 -1.55 -6.84
CA VAL A 63 -0.86 -0.44 -7.37
C VAL A 63 -2.08 -0.95 -8.16
N PRO A 64 -1.94 -1.89 -9.13
CA PRO A 64 -3.10 -2.50 -9.78
C PRO A 64 -4.05 -3.17 -8.80
N ALA A 65 -3.54 -3.91 -7.82
CA ALA A 65 -4.38 -4.58 -6.82
C ALA A 65 -5.21 -3.58 -6.00
N CYS A 66 -4.63 -2.44 -5.60
CA CYS A 66 -5.36 -1.37 -4.92
C CYS A 66 -6.58 -0.89 -5.74
N PHE A 67 -6.39 -0.66 -7.04
CA PHE A 67 -7.48 -0.23 -7.93
C PHE A 67 -8.51 -1.33 -8.21
N VAL A 68 -8.06 -2.55 -8.47
CA VAL A 68 -8.94 -3.71 -8.72
C VAL A 68 -9.81 -4.00 -7.50
N VAL A 69 -9.22 -4.07 -6.30
CA VAL A 69 -9.98 -4.31 -5.06
C VAL A 69 -10.97 -3.17 -4.78
N THR A 70 -10.55 -1.92 -5.00
CA THR A 70 -11.45 -0.76 -4.90
C THR A 70 -12.65 -0.90 -5.85
N TYR A 71 -12.41 -1.25 -7.11
CA TYR A 71 -13.46 -1.44 -8.12
C TYR A 71 -14.41 -2.58 -7.73
N LEU A 72 -13.89 -3.71 -7.26
CA LEU A 72 -14.68 -4.85 -6.80
C LEU A 72 -15.52 -4.50 -5.57
N LEU A 73 -14.99 -3.70 -4.64
CA LEU A 73 -15.74 -3.21 -3.49
C LEU A 73 -16.85 -2.22 -3.89
N LYS A 74 -16.60 -1.32 -4.87
CA LYS A 74 -17.61 -0.39 -5.39
C LYS A 74 -18.76 -1.11 -6.09
N THR A 75 -18.44 -2.13 -6.88
CA THR A 75 -19.43 -2.96 -7.60
C THR A 75 -20.13 -3.97 -6.70
N LYS A 76 -19.82 -3.98 -5.38
CA LYS A 76 -20.35 -4.94 -4.40
C LYS A 76 -20.10 -6.41 -4.82
N ASN A 77 -19.00 -6.67 -5.53
CA ASN A 77 -18.61 -7.99 -5.99
C ASN A 77 -18.04 -8.82 -4.82
N LYS A 78 -18.41 -10.11 -4.74
CA LYS A 78 -17.95 -11.05 -3.71
C LYS A 78 -16.42 -11.08 -3.56
N LEU A 79 -15.68 -11.01 -4.67
CA LEU A 79 -14.22 -11.02 -4.66
C LEU A 79 -13.64 -9.79 -3.95
N GLY A 80 -14.29 -8.63 -4.02
CA GLY A 80 -13.84 -7.43 -3.32
C GLY A 80 -13.85 -7.59 -1.80
N TYR A 81 -14.86 -8.27 -1.27
CA TYR A 81 -14.97 -8.55 0.17
C TYR A 81 -14.00 -9.63 0.66
N ILE A 82 -13.55 -10.52 -0.23
CA ILE A 82 -12.52 -11.53 0.09
C ILE A 82 -11.13 -10.91 -0.01
N LEU A 83 -10.87 -10.13 -1.07
CA LEU A 83 -9.58 -9.51 -1.31
C LEU A 83 -9.31 -8.28 -0.42
N GLY A 84 -10.35 -7.61 0.08
CA GLY A 84 -10.23 -6.44 0.97
C GLY A 84 -9.38 -6.73 2.23
N PRO A 85 -9.71 -7.75 3.03
CA PRO A 85 -8.88 -8.15 4.17
C PRO A 85 -7.47 -8.58 3.77
N VAL A 86 -7.32 -9.32 2.66
CA VAL A 86 -6.02 -9.79 2.17
C VAL A 86 -5.10 -8.62 1.84
N ILE A 87 -5.61 -7.63 1.09
CA ILE A 87 -4.81 -6.46 0.71
C ILE A 87 -4.49 -5.57 1.91
N ILE A 88 -5.35 -5.56 2.93
CA ILE A 88 -5.11 -4.79 4.16
C ILE A 88 -4.01 -5.41 5.02
N VAL A 89 -3.98 -6.74 5.16
CA VAL A 89 -2.87 -7.45 5.80
C VAL A 89 -1.57 -7.18 5.04
N LYS A 90 -1.62 -7.25 3.71
CA LYS A 90 -0.47 -6.96 2.85
C LYS A 90 0.00 -5.51 3.00
N ALA A 91 -0.91 -4.55 3.04
CA ALA A 91 -0.59 -3.14 3.24
C ALA A 91 0.06 -2.90 4.60
N ALA A 92 -0.48 -3.46 5.68
CA ALA A 92 0.09 -3.29 7.02
C ALA A 92 1.52 -3.83 7.12
N THR A 93 1.78 -5.00 6.55
CA THR A 93 3.12 -5.62 6.58
C THR A 93 4.11 -4.91 5.66
N LEU A 94 3.72 -4.61 4.42
CA LEU A 94 4.61 -4.02 3.42
C LEU A 94 4.96 -2.57 3.75
N VAL A 95 3.96 -1.74 4.07
CA VAL A 95 4.19 -0.32 4.38
C VAL A 95 5.04 -0.17 5.65
N THR A 96 4.85 -1.05 6.65
CA THR A 96 5.70 -1.09 7.84
C THR A 96 7.16 -1.43 7.50
N ALA A 97 7.37 -2.43 6.63
CA ALA A 97 8.72 -2.80 6.18
C ALA A 97 9.40 -1.65 5.42
N VAL A 98 8.68 -0.96 4.54
CA VAL A 98 9.19 0.18 3.78
C VAL A 98 9.46 1.38 4.70
N LEU A 99 8.60 1.64 5.70
CA LEU A 99 8.85 2.67 6.71
C LEU A 99 10.12 2.36 7.53
N ALA A 100 10.28 1.12 7.97
CA ALA A 100 11.48 0.70 8.69
C ALA A 100 12.74 0.88 7.82
N MET A 101 12.68 0.48 6.54
CA MET A 101 13.76 0.72 5.58
C MET A 101 14.07 2.21 5.44
N ALA A 102 13.06 3.06 5.24
CA ALA A 102 13.25 4.51 5.06
C ALA A 102 13.90 5.17 6.30
N ILE A 103 13.48 4.76 7.51
CA ILE A 103 14.10 5.21 8.77
C ILE A 103 15.55 4.72 8.86
N CYS A 104 15.80 3.44 8.60
CA CYS A 104 17.14 2.85 8.63
C CYS A 104 18.09 3.53 7.64
N MET A 105 17.61 3.83 6.42
CA MET A 105 18.37 4.61 5.45
C MET A 105 18.68 5.97 6.04
N ARG A 106 17.68 6.75 6.49
CA ARG A 106 17.91 8.09 7.05
C ARG A 106 18.95 8.14 8.18
N ILE A 107 19.01 7.10 9.03
CA ILE A 107 19.94 7.02 10.16
C ILE A 107 21.35 6.61 9.70
N ASN A 108 21.49 5.62 8.82
CA ASN A 108 22.78 4.96 8.54
C ASN A 108 23.41 5.36 7.21
N VAL A 109 22.59 5.78 6.24
CA VAL A 109 22.98 6.11 4.87
C VAL A 109 22.37 7.47 4.60
N ALA A 110 23.14 8.56 4.65
CA ALA A 110 22.68 9.96 4.73
C ALA A 110 21.83 10.50 3.53
N GLY A 111 20.92 9.72 2.96
CA GLY A 111 20.11 9.98 1.77
C GLY A 111 18.64 9.53 1.87
N GLY A 112 18.13 9.06 3.01
CA GLY A 112 16.70 8.76 3.14
C GLY A 112 15.82 10.02 3.03
N SER A 113 14.80 10.03 2.17
CA SER A 113 13.90 11.19 2.02
C SER A 113 12.95 11.34 3.20
N LEU A 114 12.91 12.53 3.81
CA LEU A 114 12.02 12.84 4.93
C LEU A 114 10.55 12.80 4.52
N VAL A 115 10.27 13.12 3.26
CA VAL A 115 8.92 13.07 2.68
C VAL A 115 8.41 11.62 2.63
N GLU A 116 9.27 10.66 2.28
CA GLU A 116 8.92 9.24 2.23
C GLU A 116 8.56 8.71 3.61
N ILE A 117 9.34 9.07 4.63
CA ILE A 117 9.08 8.67 6.02
C ILE A 117 7.71 9.17 6.48
N ILE A 118 7.37 10.43 6.17
CA ILE A 118 6.07 11.00 6.54
C ILE A 118 4.92 10.27 5.83
N ILE A 119 5.03 10.07 4.51
CA ILE A 119 3.99 9.42 3.72
C ILE A 119 3.78 7.97 4.18
N PHE A 120 4.85 7.18 4.27
CA PHE A 120 4.78 5.80 4.72
C PHE A 120 4.39 5.68 6.20
N GLY A 121 4.75 6.67 7.04
CA GLY A 121 4.27 6.77 8.42
C GLY A 121 2.75 6.90 8.50
N ILE A 122 2.18 7.85 7.74
CA ILE A 122 0.73 8.04 7.66
C ILE A 122 0.04 6.79 7.10
N MET A 123 0.57 6.23 6.01
CA MET A 123 0.04 5.00 5.43
C MET A 123 0.08 3.83 6.42
N THR A 124 1.13 3.72 7.24
CA THR A 124 1.25 2.67 8.26
C THR A 124 0.14 2.80 9.30
N LEU A 125 -0.05 4.01 9.86
CA LEU A 125 -1.11 4.26 10.84
C LEU A 125 -2.51 3.96 10.27
N LEU A 126 -2.79 4.44 9.05
CA LEU A 126 -4.06 4.17 8.38
C LEU A 126 -4.25 2.68 8.08
N SER A 127 -3.19 1.97 7.66
CA SER A 127 -3.25 0.54 7.38
C SER A 127 -3.62 -0.26 8.63
N TYR A 128 -3.01 0.04 9.78
CA TYR A 128 -3.34 -0.60 11.06
C TYR A 128 -4.75 -0.25 11.54
N TYR A 129 -5.19 1.00 11.36
CA TYR A 129 -6.56 1.41 11.67
C TYR A 129 -7.59 0.58 10.90
N TYR A 130 -7.44 0.49 9.57
CA TYR A 130 -8.35 -0.30 8.72
C TYR A 130 -8.20 -1.81 8.94
N PHE A 131 -7.00 -2.30 9.26
CA PHE A 131 -6.77 -3.69 9.66
C PHE A 131 -7.60 -4.05 10.90
N ILE A 132 -7.47 -3.27 11.99
CA ILE A 132 -8.19 -3.54 13.23
C ILE A 132 -9.70 -3.51 13.02
N ILE A 133 -10.23 -2.51 12.30
CA ILE A 133 -11.68 -2.41 12.06
C ILE A 133 -12.16 -3.58 11.20
N THR A 134 -11.45 -3.90 10.12
CA THR A 134 -11.84 -5.00 9.22
C THR A 134 -11.85 -6.32 9.95
N MET A 135 -10.82 -6.60 10.76
CA MET A 135 -10.72 -7.84 11.54
C MET A 135 -11.78 -7.94 12.64
N LYS A 136 -12.05 -6.85 13.37
CA LYS A 136 -13.13 -6.82 14.38
C LYS A 136 -14.48 -7.15 13.76
N LYS A 137 -14.79 -6.55 12.61
CA LYS A 137 -16.08 -6.78 11.94
C LYS A 137 -16.20 -8.15 11.30
N LEU A 138 -15.10 -8.72 10.78
CA LEU A 138 -15.10 -10.10 10.29
C LEU A 138 -15.37 -11.09 11.41
N LYS A 139 -14.76 -10.91 12.60
CA LYS A 139 -14.97 -11.80 13.74
C LYS A 139 -16.45 -11.86 14.17
N THR A 140 -17.12 -10.71 14.21
CA THR A 140 -18.56 -10.63 14.55
C THR A 140 -19.48 -11.29 13.50
N CYS A 141 -18.99 -11.54 12.27
CA CYS A 141 -19.80 -12.19 11.22
C CYS A 141 -19.66 -13.71 11.18
N VAL A 142 -18.62 -14.27 11.83
CA VAL A 142 -18.27 -15.70 11.77
C VAL A 142 -18.73 -16.44 13.03
N ILE A 143 -18.96 -15.71 14.13
CA ILE A 143 -19.52 -16.19 15.40
C ILE A 143 -21.00 -15.85 15.40
#